data_AF-A0A972AVJ0-F1
#
_entry.id   AF-A0A972AVJ0-F1
#
_cell.length_a   1.000
_cell.length_b   1.000
_cell.length_c   1.000
_cell.angle_alpha   90.00
_cell.angle_beta   90.00
_cell.angle_gamma   90.00
#
_symmetry.space_group_name_H-M   'P 1'
#
loop_
_entity.id
_entity.type
_entity.pdbx_description
1 polymer ?
#
loop_
_entity_poly.entity_id
_entity_poly.type
_entity_poly.pdbx_seq_one_letter_code
_entity_poly.pdbx_strand_id
1 'polypeptide(L)'
;MSEKIKIPVEIKSVKDPKGEAKLKATVPMNVIFDKSFDAKWLEEELVKFERKYFYLVTCLKALSDAIRFQKQRDGRVLLYWELGNKIVSFTEDSDNAILFVENLTKSLVRDVGISEKIFSRCKRFRINYPDLTQIDPARSFNSYVATFEKGYLSRRNT
;
A
#
# COMPACT_ATOMS: atom_id res chain seq x y z
N MET A 1 -7.08 -10.65 28.14
CA MET A 1 -7.19 -9.94 26.86
C MET A 1 -7.12 -11.01 25.79
N SER A 2 -8.20 -11.26 25.05
CA SER A 2 -8.16 -12.23 23.95
C SER A 2 -7.20 -11.73 22.87
N GLU A 3 -6.25 -12.55 22.46
CA GLU A 3 -5.45 -12.26 21.27
C GLU A 3 -6.41 -12.08 20.10
N LYS A 4 -6.42 -10.87 19.50
CA LYS A 4 -7.14 -10.64 18.25
C LYS A 4 -6.44 -11.49 17.18
N ILE A 5 -7.06 -12.59 16.79
CA ILE A 5 -6.59 -13.44 15.70
C ILE A 5 -6.44 -12.55 14.45
N LYS A 6 -5.22 -12.50 13.91
CA LYS A 6 -4.93 -11.87 12.61
C LYS A 6 -4.68 -12.94 11.58
N ILE A 7 -5.39 -12.84 10.46
CA ILE A 7 -5.34 -13.79 9.35
C ILE A 7 -4.59 -13.13 8.18
N PRO A 8 -3.44 -13.70 7.76
CA PRO A 8 -2.74 -13.22 6.58
C PRO A 8 -3.54 -13.54 5.32
N VAL A 9 -3.54 -12.60 4.39
CA VAL A 9 -4.16 -12.71 3.07
C VAL A 9 -3.08 -12.59 2.01
N GLU A 10 -2.99 -13.59 1.15
CA GLU A 10 -2.21 -13.53 -0.08
C GLU A 10 -3.07 -12.96 -1.22
N ILE A 11 -2.50 -12.04 -2.00
CA ILE A 11 -3.14 -11.50 -3.21
C ILE A 11 -2.50 -12.09 -4.46
N LYS A 12 -3.29 -12.84 -5.23
CA LYS A 12 -2.88 -13.50 -6.47
C LYS A 12 -3.56 -12.86 -7.67
N SER A 13 -2.82 -12.76 -8.78
CA SER A 13 -3.42 -12.46 -10.08
C SER A 13 -3.87 -13.77 -10.71
N VAL A 14 -5.16 -13.90 -10.97
CA VAL A 14 -5.79 -15.05 -11.61
C VAL A 14 -6.41 -14.62 -12.93
N LYS A 15 -6.35 -15.47 -13.95
CA LYS A 15 -7.09 -15.25 -15.18
C LYS A 15 -8.49 -15.80 -15.01
N ASP A 16 -9.50 -15.01 -15.35
CA ASP A 16 -10.86 -15.52 -15.44
C ASP A 16 -11.05 -16.38 -16.70
N PRO A 17 -12.21 -17.07 -16.86
CA PRO A 17 -12.46 -17.90 -18.04
C PRO A 17 -12.43 -17.15 -19.38
N LYS A 18 -12.48 -15.81 -19.36
CA LYS A 18 -12.37 -14.94 -20.55
C LYS A 18 -10.93 -14.48 -20.80
N GLY A 19 -9.98 -14.89 -19.95
CA GLY A 19 -8.57 -14.52 -20.03
C GLY A 19 -8.22 -13.20 -19.32
N GLU A 20 -9.18 -12.52 -18.69
CA GLU A 20 -8.97 -11.25 -18.01
C GLU A 20 -8.30 -11.46 -16.66
N ALA A 21 -7.27 -10.66 -16.38
CA ALA A 21 -6.56 -10.73 -15.10
C ALA A 21 -7.40 -10.09 -13.98
N LYS A 22 -7.70 -10.87 -12.95
CA LYS A 22 -8.39 -10.46 -11.72
C LYS A 22 -7.51 -10.70 -10.51
N LEU A 23 -7.60 -9.82 -9.52
CA LEU A 23 -6.95 -10.00 -8.24
C LEU A 23 -7.86 -10.83 -7.34
N LYS A 24 -7.30 -11.84 -6.67
CA LYS A 24 -7.99 -12.71 -5.72
C LYS A 24 -7.25 -12.78 -4.39
N ALA A 25 -8.03 -12.67 -3.32
CA ALA A 25 -7.57 -12.78 -1.94
C ALA A 25 -7.74 -14.23 -1.47
N THR A 26 -6.68 -14.81 -0.92
CA THR A 26 -6.69 -16.17 -0.37
C THR A 26 -6.07 -16.18 1.01
N VAL A 27 -6.60 -17.02 1.90
CA VAL A 27 -6.03 -17.26 3.23
C VAL A 27 -5.34 -18.61 3.29
N PRO A 28 -4.38 -18.81 4.20
CA PRO A 28 -3.81 -20.12 4.48
C PRO A 28 -4.85 -21.17 4.89
N MET A 29 -4.65 -22.42 4.47
CA MET A 29 -5.60 -23.51 4.69
C MET A 29 -5.80 -23.85 6.18
N ASN A 30 -4.80 -23.59 7.03
CA ASN A 30 -4.90 -23.80 8.47
C ASN A 30 -6.02 -22.98 9.14
N VAL A 31 -6.45 -21.87 8.54
CA VAL A 31 -7.58 -21.05 9.02
C VAL A 31 -8.89 -21.85 8.99
N ILE A 32 -9.04 -22.77 8.04
CA ILE A 32 -10.26 -23.58 7.86
C ILE A 32 -10.37 -24.68 8.93
N PHE A 33 -9.24 -25.08 9.52
CA PHE A 33 -9.20 -26.12 10.55
C PHE A 33 -9.39 -25.58 11.97
N ASP A 34 -9.63 -24.27 12.13
CA ASP A 34 -9.97 -23.68 13.43
C ASP A 34 -11.39 -24.06 13.86
N LYS A 35 -11.58 -24.35 15.15
CA LYS A 35 -12.87 -24.76 15.71
C LYS A 35 -13.92 -23.65 15.66
N SER A 36 -13.51 -22.39 15.52
CA SER A 36 -14.41 -21.24 15.36
C SER A 36 -14.55 -20.77 13.90
N PHE A 37 -14.21 -21.61 12.92
CA PHE A 37 -14.26 -21.24 11.52
C PHE A 37 -15.69 -20.97 11.03
N ASP A 38 -15.96 -19.72 10.62
CA ASP A 38 -17.16 -19.33 9.90
C ASP A 38 -16.81 -19.06 8.42
N ALA A 39 -17.18 -20.01 7.57
CA ALA A 39 -16.90 -19.96 6.14
C ALA A 39 -17.60 -18.78 5.44
N LYS A 40 -18.84 -18.47 5.85
CA LYS A 40 -19.64 -17.42 5.23
C LYS A 40 -19.09 -16.05 5.60
N TRP A 41 -18.78 -15.84 6.88
CA TRP A 41 -18.11 -14.63 7.33
C TRP A 41 -16.78 -14.42 6.60
N LEU A 42 -15.96 -15.46 6.48
CA LEU A 42 -14.66 -15.35 5.80
C LEU A 42 -14.83 -14.98 4.32
N GLU A 43 -15.76 -15.61 3.62
CA GLU A 43 -16.03 -15.31 2.21
C GLU A 43 -16.45 -13.84 2.03
N GLU A 44 -17.38 -13.35 2.87
CA GLU A 44 -17.83 -11.96 2.84
C GLU A 44 -16.69 -10.98 3.13
N GLU A 45 -15.84 -11.26 4.13
CA GLU A 45 -14.70 -10.42 4.47
C GLU A 45 -13.62 -10.43 3.36
N LEU A 46 -13.37 -11.58 2.73
CA LEU A 46 -12.46 -11.66 1.60
C LEU A 46 -12.95 -10.84 0.40
N VAL A 47 -14.25 -10.88 0.09
CA VAL A 47 -14.83 -10.04 -0.98
C VAL A 47 -14.68 -8.55 -0.67
N LYS A 48 -14.94 -8.13 0.58
CA LYS A 48 -14.74 -6.74 1.01
C LYS A 48 -13.26 -6.34 0.90
N PHE A 49 -12.37 -7.23 1.31
CA PHE A 49 -10.93 -7.03 1.25
C PHE A 49 -10.42 -6.90 -0.18
N GLU A 50 -10.86 -7.78 -1.09
CA GLU A 50 -10.57 -7.72 -2.53
C GLU A 50 -10.95 -6.36 -3.12
N ARG A 51 -12.15 -5.87 -2.81
CA ARG A 51 -12.63 -4.56 -3.29
C ARG A 51 -11.77 -3.41 -2.78
N LYS A 52 -11.42 -3.41 -1.49
CA LYS A 52 -10.54 -2.39 -0.89
C LYS A 52 -9.16 -2.39 -1.53
N TYR A 53 -8.55 -3.56 -1.67
CA TYR A 53 -7.23 -3.69 -2.30
C TYR A 53 -7.26 -3.29 -3.77
N PHE A 54 -8.26 -3.72 -4.54
CA PHE A 54 -8.43 -3.34 -5.94
C PHE A 54 -8.60 -1.81 -6.11
N TYR A 55 -9.40 -1.20 -5.24
CA TYR A 55 -9.55 0.26 -5.21
C TYR A 55 -8.21 0.95 -4.94
N LEU A 56 -7.45 0.49 -3.94
CA LEU A 56 -6.11 1.00 -3.66
C LEU A 56 -5.20 0.90 -4.90
N VAL A 57 -5.10 -0.29 -5.52
CA VAL A 57 -4.26 -0.49 -6.72
C VAL A 57 -4.67 0.47 -7.84
N THR A 58 -5.97 0.64 -8.07
CA THR A 58 -6.50 1.54 -9.10
C THR A 58 -6.10 2.99 -8.82
N CYS A 59 -6.27 3.46 -7.58
CA CYS A 59 -5.85 4.80 -7.18
C CYS A 59 -4.34 5.01 -7.33
N LEU A 60 -3.53 4.04 -6.88
CA LEU A 60 -2.07 4.15 -6.96
C LEU A 60 -1.57 4.15 -8.41
N LYS A 61 -2.21 3.39 -9.31
CA LYS A 61 -1.93 3.44 -10.76
C LYS A 61 -2.23 4.82 -11.34
N ALA A 62 -3.43 5.34 -11.08
CA ALA A 62 -3.81 6.67 -11.55
C ALA A 62 -2.86 7.76 -11.05
N LEU A 63 -2.45 7.71 -9.78
CA LEU A 63 -1.46 8.62 -9.20
C LEU A 63 -0.08 8.45 -9.85
N SER A 64 0.37 7.21 -10.04
CA SER A 64 1.64 6.91 -10.71
C SER A 64 1.67 7.46 -12.13
N ASP A 65 0.59 7.34 -12.89
CA ASP A 65 0.49 7.90 -14.22
C ASP A 65 0.45 9.43 -14.19
N ALA A 66 -0.34 10.04 -13.30
CA ALA A 66 -0.36 11.49 -13.12
C ALA A 66 1.03 12.06 -12.77
N ILE A 67 1.81 11.36 -11.93
CA ILE A 67 3.19 11.73 -11.58
C ILE A 67 4.09 11.77 -12.83
N ARG A 68 3.91 10.86 -13.78
CA ARG A 68 4.70 10.79 -15.01
C ARG A 68 4.45 12.01 -15.90
N PHE A 69 3.20 12.50 -15.96
CA PHE A 69 2.80 13.55 -16.89
C PHE A 69 2.82 14.97 -16.30
N GLN A 70 2.53 15.15 -15.02
CA GLN A 70 2.45 16.48 -14.37
C GLN A 70 3.83 17.08 -14.17
N LYS A 71 4.09 18.38 -14.35
CA LYS A 71 5.44 18.97 -14.12
C LYS A 71 5.62 19.35 -12.65
N GLN A 72 6.88 19.56 -12.22
CA GLN A 72 7.16 19.97 -10.82
C GLN A 72 6.44 21.27 -10.45
N ARG A 73 6.51 22.28 -11.32
CA ARG A 73 5.86 23.59 -11.13
C ARG A 73 4.33 23.50 -10.92
N ASP A 74 3.74 22.39 -11.35
CA ASP A 74 2.30 22.15 -11.25
C ASP A 74 1.95 21.40 -9.94
N GLY A 75 2.90 21.23 -9.00
CA GLY A 75 2.64 20.57 -7.71
C GLY A 75 2.79 19.05 -7.71
N ARG A 76 3.63 18.48 -8.60
CA ARG A 76 3.90 17.01 -8.68
C ARG A 76 4.23 16.38 -7.32
N VAL A 77 4.84 17.13 -6.40
CA VAL A 77 5.18 16.66 -5.05
C VAL A 77 3.96 16.25 -4.23
N LEU A 78 2.81 16.91 -4.42
CA LEU A 78 1.56 16.57 -3.74
C LEU A 78 1.04 15.19 -4.16
N LEU A 79 1.25 14.80 -5.42
CA LEU A 79 0.90 13.46 -5.88
C LEU A 79 1.75 12.36 -5.22
N TYR A 80 3.04 12.61 -5.01
CA TYR A 80 3.89 11.68 -4.26
C TYR A 80 3.45 11.55 -2.80
N TRP A 81 3.02 12.66 -2.20
CA TRP A 81 2.45 12.65 -0.85
C TRP A 81 1.15 11.83 -0.80
N GLU A 82 0.23 12.06 -1.74
CA GLU A 82 -1.07 11.37 -1.79
C GLU A 82 -0.90 9.87 -2.07
N LEU A 83 0.10 9.49 -2.89
CA LEU A 83 0.49 8.10 -3.07
C LEU A 83 0.90 7.46 -1.73
N GLY A 84 1.71 8.16 -0.95
CA GLY A 84 2.09 7.75 0.41
C GLY A 84 0.90 7.69 1.37
N ASN A 85 0.02 8.68 1.31
CA ASN A 85 -1.21 8.78 2.10
C ASN A 85 -2.09 7.54 1.91
N LYS A 86 -2.41 7.19 0.66
CA LYS A 86 -3.22 6.01 0.34
C LYS A 86 -2.59 4.70 0.83
N ILE A 87 -1.27 4.55 0.76
CA ILE A 87 -0.56 3.38 1.30
C ILE A 87 -0.66 3.31 2.83
N VAL A 88 -0.42 4.44 3.50
CA VAL A 88 -0.45 4.52 4.96
C VAL A 88 -1.85 4.26 5.48
N SER A 89 -2.87 4.93 4.93
CA SER A 89 -4.27 4.72 5.33
C SER A 89 -4.70 3.25 5.16
N PHE A 90 -4.34 2.60 4.04
CA PHE A 90 -4.64 1.18 3.87
C PHE A 90 -3.93 0.29 4.91
N THR A 91 -2.70 0.64 5.29
CA THR A 91 -1.94 -0.11 6.31
C THR A 91 -2.60 0.06 7.69
N GLU A 92 -2.95 1.28 8.07
CA GLU A 92 -3.61 1.60 9.34
C GLU A 92 -5.00 0.96 9.46
N ASP A 93 -5.77 0.96 8.36
CA ASP A 93 -7.06 0.25 8.27
C ASP A 93 -6.86 -1.26 8.44
N SER A 94 -5.79 -1.83 7.86
CA SER A 94 -5.47 -3.25 7.96
C SER A 94 -4.94 -3.65 9.34
N ASP A 95 -4.27 -2.74 10.05
CA ASP A 95 -3.74 -3.02 11.39
C ASP A 95 -4.84 -3.25 12.42
N ASN A 96 -6.00 -2.64 12.22
CA ASN A 96 -7.18 -2.81 13.06
C ASN A 96 -8.12 -3.93 12.58
N ALA A 97 -7.87 -4.49 11.40
CA ALA A 97 -8.67 -5.54 10.80
C ALA A 97 -8.17 -6.94 11.19
N ILE A 98 -9.07 -7.93 11.06
CA ILE A 98 -8.73 -9.34 11.21
C ILE A 98 -7.90 -9.83 10.01
N LEU A 99 -8.23 -9.35 8.80
CA LEU A 99 -7.51 -9.68 7.56
C LEU A 99 -6.42 -8.64 7.26
N PHE A 100 -5.22 -9.08 6.89
CA PHE A 100 -4.14 -8.19 6.45
C PHE A 100 -3.37 -8.77 5.26
N VAL A 101 -2.83 -7.93 4.37
CA VAL A 101 -2.06 -8.41 3.22
C VAL A 101 -0.68 -8.87 3.69
N GLU A 102 -0.35 -10.14 3.44
CA GLU A 102 1.01 -10.62 3.61
C GLU A 102 1.93 -9.99 2.55
N ASN A 103 3.09 -9.45 2.98
CA ASN A 103 4.05 -8.81 2.09
C ASN A 103 3.45 -7.68 1.20
N LEU A 104 2.63 -6.80 1.78
CA LEU A 104 1.94 -5.70 1.09
C LEU A 104 2.81 -4.94 0.07
N THR A 105 4.06 -4.61 0.43
CA THR A 105 4.99 -3.92 -0.47
C THR A 105 5.26 -4.69 -1.76
N LYS A 106 5.51 -6.01 -1.68
CA LYS A 106 5.77 -6.84 -2.86
C LYS A 106 4.53 -6.91 -3.75
N SER A 107 3.36 -7.10 -3.14
CA SER A 107 2.07 -7.15 -3.84
C SER A 107 1.78 -5.84 -4.58
N LEU A 108 1.94 -4.69 -3.93
CA LEU A 108 1.71 -3.38 -4.55
C LEU A 108 2.76 -3.03 -5.61
N VAL A 109 4.04 -3.36 -5.42
CA VAL A 109 5.08 -3.18 -6.44
C VAL A 109 4.72 -3.95 -7.72
N ARG A 110 4.31 -5.22 -7.58
CA ARG A 110 3.85 -6.05 -8.70
C ARG A 110 2.61 -5.46 -9.37
N ASP A 111 1.60 -5.12 -8.57
CA ASP A 111 0.26 -4.80 -9.09
C ASP A 111 0.16 -3.38 -9.64
N VAL A 112 0.89 -2.42 -9.07
CA VAL A 112 0.90 -1.01 -9.49
C VAL A 112 2.01 -0.75 -10.53
N GLY A 113 3.11 -1.49 -10.50
CA GLY A 113 4.26 -1.27 -11.40
C GLY A 113 5.16 -0.11 -10.98
N ILE A 114 5.22 0.20 -9.69
CA ILE A 114 6.17 1.17 -9.11
C ILE A 114 7.36 0.45 -8.48
N SER A 115 8.53 1.08 -8.46
CA SER A 115 9.68 0.49 -7.77
C SER A 115 9.49 0.47 -6.25
N GLU A 116 10.06 -0.52 -5.59
CA GLU A 116 10.07 -0.62 -4.12
C GLU A 116 10.67 0.62 -3.46
N LYS A 117 11.67 1.24 -4.10
CA LYS A 117 12.28 2.49 -3.65
C LYS A 117 11.29 3.65 -3.66
N ILE A 118 10.48 3.80 -4.71
CA ILE A 118 9.44 4.83 -4.77
C ILE A 118 8.36 4.54 -3.72
N PHE A 119 7.90 3.29 -3.61
CA PHE A 119 6.95 2.87 -2.57
C PHE A 119 7.43 3.29 -1.17
N SER A 120 8.66 2.90 -0.80
CA SER A 120 9.26 3.20 0.50
C SER A 120 9.39 4.70 0.73
N ARG A 121 9.87 5.46 -0.27
CA ARG A 121 10.01 6.92 -0.18
C ARG A 121 8.67 7.62 0.01
N CYS A 122 7.62 7.25 -0.73
CA CYS A 122 6.29 7.84 -0.56
C CYS A 122 5.70 7.53 0.81
N LYS A 123 5.82 6.28 1.28
CA LYS A 123 5.39 5.90 2.64
C LYS A 123 6.11 6.73 3.70
N ARG A 124 7.45 6.84 3.62
CA ARG A 124 8.24 7.67 4.53
C ARG A 124 7.92 9.16 4.41
N PHE A 125 7.62 9.64 3.21
CA PHE A 125 7.25 11.02 2.99
C PHE A 125 5.96 11.36 3.73
N ARG A 126 4.92 10.52 3.62
CA ARG A 126 3.67 10.68 4.37
C ARG A 126 3.85 10.58 5.88
N ILE A 127 4.74 9.71 6.36
CA ILE A 127 5.01 9.55 7.81
C ILE A 127 5.72 10.78 8.38
N ASN A 128 6.71 11.34 7.66
CA ASN A 128 7.48 12.49 8.14
C ASN A 128 6.73 13.82 7.98
N TYR A 129 5.76 13.88 7.07
CA TYR A 129 4.95 15.05 6.83
C TYR A 129 3.47 14.65 6.89
N PRO A 130 2.87 14.51 8.09
CA PRO A 130 1.55 13.91 8.22
C PRO A 130 0.39 14.72 7.65
N ASP A 131 0.60 16.02 7.46
CA ASP A 131 -0.40 16.97 6.99
C ASP A 131 0.03 17.58 5.66
N LEU A 132 -0.89 17.70 4.71
CA LEU A 132 -0.65 18.28 3.39
C LEU A 132 -0.16 19.73 3.48
N THR A 133 -0.57 20.47 4.51
CA THR A 133 -0.15 21.85 4.77
C THR A 133 1.36 21.99 5.03
N GLN A 134 2.03 20.88 5.37
CA GLN A 134 3.49 20.85 5.57
C GLN A 134 4.26 20.69 4.25
N ILE A 135 3.55 20.52 3.13
CA ILE A 135 4.15 20.30 1.82
C ILE A 135 4.10 21.59 1.01
N ASP A 136 5.25 22.23 0.84
CA ASP A 136 5.46 23.26 -0.17
C ASP A 136 5.34 22.64 -1.60
N PRO A 137 4.33 23.05 -2.41
CA PRO A 137 4.14 22.54 -3.77
C PRO A 137 5.24 22.92 -4.76
N ALA A 138 6.00 23.99 -4.50
CA ALA A 138 7.11 24.43 -5.35
C ALA A 138 8.36 23.56 -5.17
N ARG A 139 8.49 22.93 -4.00
CA ARG A 139 9.63 22.09 -3.64
C ARG A 139 9.56 20.72 -4.32
N SER A 140 10.70 20.23 -4.81
CA SER A 140 10.77 18.90 -5.44
C SER A 140 10.62 17.78 -4.41
N PHE A 141 10.00 16.66 -4.81
CA PHE A 141 9.93 15.45 -3.98
C PHE A 141 11.33 14.98 -3.54
N ASN A 142 12.33 15.03 -4.43
CA ASN A 142 13.72 14.66 -4.10
C ASN A 142 14.31 15.52 -2.97
N SER A 143 13.90 16.78 -2.87
CA SER A 143 14.36 17.66 -1.79
C SER A 143 13.83 17.22 -0.43
N TYR A 144 12.59 16.71 -0.36
CA TYR A 144 12.06 16.06 0.85
C TYR A 144 12.75 14.73 1.11
N VAL A 145 12.92 13.89 0.09
CA VAL A 145 13.61 12.59 0.23
C VAL A 145 15.00 12.73 0.82
N ALA A 146 15.74 13.76 0.42
CA ALA A 146 17.06 14.04 0.96
C ALA A 146 17.07 14.27 2.48
N THR A 147 16.00 14.79 3.09
CA THR A 147 15.99 15.08 4.54
C THR A 147 15.98 13.80 5.36
N PHE A 148 15.23 12.79 4.94
CA PHE A 148 15.11 11.53 5.66
C PHE A 148 16.05 10.42 5.15
N GLU A 149 16.64 10.55 3.97
CA GLU A 149 17.69 9.60 3.51
C GLU A 149 19.10 10.00 3.93
N LYS A 150 19.40 11.30 4.10
CA LYS A 150 20.74 11.74 4.55
C LYS A 150 21.08 11.32 5.98
N GLY A 151 20.08 11.04 6.83
CA GLY A 151 20.30 10.41 8.15
C GLY A 151 20.88 9.00 8.08
N TYR A 152 20.88 8.34 6.91
CA TYR A 152 21.51 7.02 6.72
C TYR A 152 23.00 7.10 6.35
N LEU A 153 23.48 8.28 5.91
CA LEU A 153 24.89 8.50 5.56
C LEU A 153 25.77 8.84 6.76
N SER A 154 25.21 9.12 7.95
CA SER A 154 25.99 9.36 9.18
C SER A 154 26.34 8.08 9.95
N ARG A 155 25.98 6.89 9.46
CA ARG A 155 26.25 5.60 10.11
C ARG A 155 27.30 4.73 9.42
N ARG A 156 28.21 5.37 8.68
CA ARG A 156 29.51 4.79 8.29
C ARG A 156 30.56 5.86 8.49
N ASN A 157 31.18 5.84 9.67
CA ASN A 157 32.55 6.25 9.97
C ASN A 157 32.78 6.03 11.47
N THR A 158 33.01 4.76 11.80
CA THR A 158 33.84 4.31 12.93
C THR A 158 34.80 3.30 12.36
#